data_AF-A0A2V7PU21-F1
#
_entry.id   AF-A0A2V7PU21-F1
#
_cell.length_a   1.000
_cell.length_b   1.000
_cell.length_c   1.000
_cell.angle_alpha   90.00
_cell.angle_beta   90.00
_cell.angle_gamma   90.00
#
_symmetry.space_group_name_H-M   'P 1'
#
loop_
_entity.id
_entity.type
_entity.pdbx_description
1 polymer ?
#
loop_
_entity_poly.entity_id
_entity_poly.type
_entity_poly.pdbx_seq_one_letter_code
_entity_poly.pdbx_strand_id
1 'polypeptide(L)'
;MALAAEQTPIEIPVLQIADIELPSEMERLRDLAYDLWWSWSPQATRLFTWIDPEHWQRYHNPVQLLINVEPYQWQRLLGDPEFRHTYDSVIQALDEYRSRPRWFAQHAERLPGPVAYFSMEFGLHESLGVYSGGLGVLAGDHCKAASDLGVPLVGAGLLYRSGYFRQTVDADGYQQHIYPDYDFARLPVLPVQAAAGGILTVPIDLPGRVVQAVVWKAQVGLVPILMLDTDIPLNDPADRPITGMLYVRGREMRLCQEMVLGVGGVRALRALGVAPAVWHMNEGHVAFQGLERARERVRRGDGLSEALKHLAKNAVFTTHTPVPAGNETFDRETVRRYLGPWTHDVGSDAEAALALGEENGHFNLTALAIRLSSSVNGVSRIHGQVSSAMWRHLWPDKPESPVSYVTNGVHTESWIGPEMRSLYAHHLDPAWEQHLLDGDMWARVEAIPDADLWAAHRSQKERLIRFVRERVRSQGARHGLSPDELRGVEGLLDPRALTIGFARRFATYKRAVLVLSDLERLRKLLFAEGRPVQMIFAGKAHPADREGQDFIRQLFLLTQGEFRGKLVFL
;
A
#
# COMPACT_ATOMS: atom_id res chain seq x y z
N MET A 1 13.33 -37.99 2.18
CA MET A 1 13.96 -36.67 1.95
C MET A 1 13.53 -36.18 0.58
N ALA A 2 12.42 -35.45 0.48
CA ALA A 2 12.10 -34.73 -0.74
C ALA A 2 13.06 -33.53 -0.80
N LEU A 3 13.85 -33.43 -1.87
CA LEU A 3 14.70 -32.26 -2.11
C LEU A 3 13.80 -31.02 -2.09
N ALA A 4 14.11 -30.07 -1.20
CA ALA A 4 13.46 -28.78 -1.16
C ALA A 4 13.51 -28.18 -2.56
N ALA A 5 12.34 -27.92 -3.14
CA ALA A 5 12.26 -27.33 -4.47
C ALA A 5 12.65 -25.86 -4.36
N GLU A 6 13.89 -25.51 -4.69
CA GLU A 6 14.28 -24.12 -4.91
C GLU A 6 13.36 -23.52 -5.98
N GLN A 7 12.52 -22.57 -5.58
CA GLN A 7 11.81 -21.71 -6.51
C GLN A 7 12.76 -20.62 -6.94
N THR A 8 12.97 -20.50 -8.24
CA THR A 8 13.79 -19.46 -8.83
C THR A 8 13.18 -18.08 -8.51
N PRO A 9 13.98 -17.10 -8.04
CA PRO A 9 13.52 -15.74 -7.85
C PRO A 9 12.85 -15.17 -9.10
N ILE A 10 11.83 -14.33 -8.92
CA ILE A 10 11.16 -13.66 -10.04
C ILE A 10 12.05 -12.49 -10.48
N GLU A 11 12.89 -12.73 -11.48
CA GLU A 11 13.75 -11.70 -12.03
C GLU A 11 13.01 -10.86 -13.08
N ILE A 12 12.83 -9.57 -12.77
CA ILE A 12 12.27 -8.60 -13.71
C ILE A 12 13.42 -7.65 -14.14
N PRO A 13 13.84 -7.69 -15.42
CA PRO A 13 14.93 -6.86 -15.92
C PRO A 13 14.51 -5.39 -15.94
N VAL A 14 15.44 -4.50 -15.60
CA VAL A 14 15.19 -3.06 -15.48
C VAL A 14 16.29 -2.24 -16.14
N LEU A 15 15.94 -1.04 -16.56
CA LEU A 15 16.89 -0.04 -17.03
C LEU A 15 17.21 0.94 -15.90
N GLN A 16 18.48 1.33 -15.80
CA GLN A 16 18.91 2.42 -14.93
C GLN A 16 18.55 3.75 -15.58
N ILE A 17 17.96 4.67 -14.81
CA ILE A 17 17.49 5.97 -15.33
C ILE A 17 17.96 7.18 -14.53
N ALA A 18 18.44 6.99 -13.31
CA ALA A 18 18.94 8.07 -12.47
C ALA A 18 20.47 8.08 -12.49
N ASP A 19 21.04 9.24 -12.81
CA ASP A 19 22.45 9.54 -12.60
C ASP A 19 22.71 9.76 -11.10
N ILE A 20 22.57 8.69 -10.30
CA ILE A 20 23.11 8.68 -8.95
C ILE A 20 24.62 8.53 -9.09
N GLU A 21 25.35 9.61 -8.84
CA GLU A 21 26.81 9.59 -8.80
C GLU A 21 27.25 9.07 -7.44
N LEU A 22 27.73 7.82 -7.41
CA LEU A 22 28.26 7.19 -6.20
C LEU A 22 29.77 6.96 -6.36
N PRO A 23 30.54 7.07 -5.27
CA PRO A 23 31.89 6.52 -5.23
C PRO A 23 31.86 5.01 -5.55
N SER A 24 32.90 4.53 -6.22
CA SER A 24 33.01 3.11 -6.62
C SER A 24 32.85 2.13 -5.45
N GLU A 25 33.32 2.53 -4.28
CA GLU A 25 33.26 1.77 -3.03
C GLU A 25 31.86 1.70 -2.42
N MET A 26 30.93 2.54 -2.89
CA MET A 26 29.58 2.71 -2.34
C MET A 26 28.46 2.37 -3.35
N GLU A 27 28.79 1.81 -4.51
CA GLU A 27 27.81 1.52 -5.58
C GLU A 27 26.62 0.66 -5.13
N ARG A 28 26.81 -0.26 -4.16
CA ARG A 28 25.70 -1.08 -3.62
C ARG A 28 24.63 -0.26 -2.87
N LEU A 29 24.87 1.02 -2.55
CA LEU A 29 23.81 1.91 -2.07
C LEU A 29 22.71 2.08 -3.11
N ARG A 30 23.02 1.96 -4.40
CA ARG A 30 22.03 1.97 -5.48
C ARG A 30 21.07 0.80 -5.34
N ASP A 31 21.60 -0.41 -5.12
CA ASP A 31 20.76 -1.61 -4.92
C ASP A 31 19.87 -1.47 -3.68
N LEU A 32 20.44 -0.94 -2.60
CA LEU A 32 19.70 -0.72 -1.36
C LEU A 32 18.63 0.36 -1.53
N ALA A 33 18.89 1.44 -2.27
CA ALA A 33 17.93 2.54 -2.45
C ALA A 33 16.69 2.13 -3.26
N TYR A 34 16.84 1.23 -4.24
CA TYR A 34 15.76 0.75 -5.09
C TYR A 34 15.04 -0.50 -4.57
N ASP A 35 15.49 -1.08 -3.44
CA ASP A 35 14.83 -2.19 -2.76
C ASP A 35 14.19 -1.72 -1.45
N LEU A 36 12.86 -1.64 -1.40
CA LEU A 36 12.10 -1.14 -0.26
C LEU A 36 12.32 -1.92 1.04
N TRP A 37 13.06 -3.04 1.04
CA TRP A 37 13.52 -3.71 2.26
C TRP A 37 14.15 -2.76 3.29
N TRP A 38 14.84 -1.71 2.85
CA TRP A 38 15.38 -0.71 3.77
C TRP A 38 14.32 -0.11 4.70
N SER A 39 13.05 -0.06 4.27
CA SER A 39 11.96 0.61 4.98
C SER A 39 11.45 -0.17 6.20
N TRP A 40 11.80 -1.46 6.33
CA TRP A 40 11.56 -2.24 7.55
C TRP A 40 12.86 -2.78 8.16
N SER A 41 14.02 -2.34 7.65
CA SER A 41 15.35 -2.58 8.22
C SER A 41 15.84 -1.34 8.99
N PRO A 42 15.88 -1.39 10.34
CA PRO A 42 16.34 -0.26 11.14
C PRO A 42 17.79 0.14 10.85
N GLN A 43 18.65 -0.83 10.53
CA GLN A 43 20.06 -0.56 10.22
C GLN A 43 20.19 0.19 8.90
N ALA A 44 19.45 -0.22 7.86
CA ALA A 44 19.43 0.47 6.57
C ALA A 44 18.87 1.90 6.68
N THR A 45 17.77 2.07 7.44
CA THR A 45 17.21 3.41 7.68
C THR A 45 18.20 4.33 8.41
N ARG A 46 18.92 3.81 9.41
CA ARG A 46 19.98 4.56 10.10
C ARG A 46 21.14 4.92 9.17
N LEU A 47 21.54 4.01 8.28
CA LEU A 47 22.60 4.28 7.30
C LEU A 47 22.23 5.48 6.41
N PHE A 48 21.01 5.50 5.85
CA PHE A 48 20.56 6.64 5.04
C PHE A 48 20.44 7.94 5.85
N THR A 49 20.04 7.86 7.12
CA THR A 49 20.02 9.02 8.02
C THR A 49 21.43 9.56 8.28
N TRP A 50 22.44 8.70 8.38
CA TRP A 50 23.83 9.12 8.62
C TRP A 50 24.43 9.83 7.40
N ILE A 51 24.14 9.36 6.17
CA ILE A 51 24.68 9.93 4.94
C ILE A 51 24.45 11.45 4.89
N ASP A 52 23.20 11.87 5.06
CA ASP A 52 22.83 13.28 5.19
C ASP A 52 21.52 13.41 5.98
N PRO A 53 21.60 13.76 7.29
CA PRO A 53 20.42 13.84 8.15
C PRO A 53 19.39 14.89 7.69
N GLU A 54 19.85 16.00 7.11
CA GLU A 54 18.97 17.11 6.69
C GLU A 54 18.18 16.71 5.44
N HIS A 55 18.86 16.20 4.42
CA HIS A 55 18.18 15.69 3.22
C HIS A 55 17.32 14.47 3.54
N TRP A 56 17.74 13.59 4.46
CA TRP A 56 16.92 12.47 4.90
C TRP A 56 15.62 12.95 5.55
N GLN A 57 15.67 13.90 6.50
CA GLN A 57 14.48 14.47 7.16
C GLN A 57 13.54 15.19 6.18
N ARG A 58 14.06 15.68 5.06
CA ARG A 58 13.25 16.34 4.03
C ARG A 58 12.57 15.36 3.09
N TYR A 59 13.30 14.34 2.63
CA TYR A 59 12.85 13.49 1.52
C TYR A 59 12.25 12.17 1.98
N HIS A 60 12.81 11.56 3.04
CA HIS A 60 12.45 10.21 3.49
C HIS A 60 12.48 9.19 2.33
N ASN A 61 13.40 9.40 1.38
CA ASN A 61 13.51 8.66 0.14
C ASN A 61 15.01 8.53 -0.21
N PRO A 62 15.57 7.31 -0.20
CA PRO A 62 17.00 7.12 -0.44
C PRO A 62 17.41 7.48 -1.85
N VAL A 63 16.54 7.32 -2.86
CA VAL A 63 16.85 7.73 -4.24
C VAL A 63 17.01 9.24 -4.31
N GLN A 64 16.07 10.01 -3.74
CA GLN A 64 16.21 11.47 -3.68
C GLN A 64 17.39 11.91 -2.83
N LEU A 65 17.64 11.24 -1.72
CA LEU A 65 18.82 11.51 -0.89
C LEU A 65 20.08 11.40 -1.75
N LEU A 66 20.34 10.22 -2.33
CA LEU A 66 21.59 9.94 -3.04
C LEU A 66 21.80 10.82 -4.28
N ILE A 67 20.74 11.22 -4.99
CA ILE A 67 20.81 12.19 -6.11
C ILE A 67 21.32 13.56 -5.65
N ASN A 68 21.04 13.97 -4.40
CA ASN A 68 21.35 15.30 -3.89
C ASN A 68 22.50 15.31 -2.86
N VAL A 69 23.22 14.20 -2.67
CA VAL A 69 24.40 14.20 -1.77
C VAL A 69 25.55 14.93 -2.45
N GLU A 70 26.08 15.94 -1.78
CA GLU A 70 27.22 16.72 -2.26
C GLU A 70 28.53 15.89 -2.25
N PRO A 71 29.42 16.02 -3.26
CA PRO A 71 30.64 15.20 -3.36
C PRO A 71 31.57 15.24 -2.13
N TYR A 72 31.65 16.37 -1.42
CA TYR A 72 32.49 16.48 -0.23
C TYR A 72 31.96 15.63 0.95
N GLN A 73 30.66 15.37 1.01
CA GLN A 73 30.08 14.49 2.03
C GLN A 73 30.59 13.06 1.85
N TRP A 74 30.71 12.59 0.60
CA TRP A 74 31.29 11.27 0.32
C TRP A 74 32.75 11.16 0.78
N GLN A 75 33.56 12.20 0.59
CA GLN A 75 34.95 12.19 1.09
C GLN A 75 35.01 12.06 2.61
N ARG A 76 34.12 12.75 3.33
CA ARG A 76 33.99 12.66 4.80
C ARG A 76 33.56 11.25 5.22
N LEU A 77 32.50 10.71 4.61
CA LEU A 77 31.94 9.40 4.94
C LEU A 77 32.92 8.26 4.62
N LEU A 78 33.65 8.35 3.51
CA LEU A 78 34.66 7.36 3.14
C LEU A 78 35.87 7.36 4.08
N GLY A 79 36.15 8.49 4.74
CA GLY A 79 37.19 8.60 5.76
C GLY A 79 36.77 8.12 7.16
N ASP A 80 35.49 7.82 7.37
CA ASP A 80 34.93 7.39 8.66
C ASP A 80 34.87 5.84 8.73
N PRO A 81 35.69 5.19 9.59
CA PRO A 81 35.71 3.74 9.72
C PRO A 81 34.39 3.16 10.25
N GLU A 82 33.67 3.88 11.11
CA GLU A 82 32.41 3.40 11.69
C GLU A 82 31.29 3.42 10.64
N PHE A 83 31.26 4.46 9.80
CA PHE A 83 30.34 4.54 8.67
C PHE A 83 30.59 3.38 7.69
N ARG A 84 31.84 3.14 7.31
CA ARG A 84 32.23 2.04 6.40
C ARG A 84 31.80 0.68 6.96
N HIS A 85 32.08 0.41 8.23
CA HIS A 85 31.67 -0.83 8.86
C HIS A 85 30.14 -1.00 8.87
N THR A 86 29.41 0.09 9.15
CA THR A 86 27.94 0.09 9.12
C THR A 86 27.41 -0.18 7.71
N TYR A 87 28.00 0.44 6.69
CA TYR A 87 27.67 0.18 5.29
C TYR A 87 27.87 -1.31 4.94
N ASP A 88 29.05 -1.86 5.21
CA ASP A 88 29.38 -3.26 4.92
C ASP A 88 28.39 -4.21 5.62
N SER A 89 28.09 -3.96 6.90
CA SER A 89 27.14 -4.75 7.68
C SER A 89 25.71 -4.70 7.09
N VAL A 90 25.26 -3.54 6.60
CA VAL A 90 23.93 -3.40 6.00
C VAL A 90 23.86 -4.11 4.65
N ILE A 91 24.91 -4.02 3.83
CA ILE A 91 24.97 -4.73 2.55
C ILE A 91 25.01 -6.25 2.78
N GLN A 92 25.80 -6.72 3.74
CA GLN A 92 25.80 -8.12 4.14
C GLN A 92 24.41 -8.58 4.59
N ALA A 93 23.71 -7.79 5.42
CA ALA A 93 22.36 -8.11 5.86
C ALA A 93 21.35 -8.18 4.70
N LEU A 94 21.49 -7.32 3.69
CA LEU A 94 20.66 -7.39 2.47
C LEU A 94 20.94 -8.67 1.68
N ASP A 95 22.20 -9.06 1.52
CA ASP A 95 22.60 -10.26 0.78
C ASP A 95 22.18 -11.54 1.52
N GLU A 96 22.31 -11.57 2.85
CA GLU A 96 21.79 -12.63 3.72
C GLU A 96 20.27 -12.71 3.65
N TYR A 97 19.57 -11.57 3.68
CA TYR A 97 18.12 -11.53 3.49
C TYR A 97 17.73 -12.16 2.15
N ARG A 98 18.41 -11.83 1.05
CA ARG A 98 18.05 -12.34 -0.27
C ARG A 98 18.34 -13.83 -0.46
N SER A 99 19.34 -14.37 0.22
CA SER A 99 19.82 -15.74 0.01
C SER A 99 19.38 -16.76 1.06
N ARG A 100 18.90 -16.32 2.24
CA ARG A 100 18.54 -17.25 3.33
C ARG A 100 17.39 -18.20 2.96
N PRO A 101 17.40 -19.46 3.43
CA PRO A 101 16.26 -20.36 3.33
C PRO A 101 15.02 -19.76 3.99
N ARG A 102 13.86 -19.92 3.37
CA ARG A 102 12.59 -19.33 3.85
C ARG A 102 11.53 -20.39 4.15
N TRP A 103 10.55 -19.98 4.94
CA TRP A 103 9.44 -20.85 5.38
C TRP A 103 8.74 -21.55 4.20
N PHE A 104 8.44 -20.82 3.12
CA PHE A 104 7.70 -21.36 1.97
C PHE A 104 8.46 -22.50 1.29
N ALA A 105 9.76 -22.35 1.06
CA ALA A 105 10.59 -23.40 0.45
C ALA A 105 10.68 -24.68 1.30
N GLN A 106 10.43 -24.59 2.61
CA GLN A 106 10.50 -25.71 3.55
C GLN A 106 9.14 -26.38 3.81
N HIS A 107 8.04 -25.63 3.71
CA HIS A 107 6.72 -26.06 4.19
C HIS A 107 5.64 -26.12 3.10
N ALA A 108 5.83 -25.45 1.97
CA ALA A 108 4.83 -25.42 0.90
C ALA A 108 5.21 -26.34 -0.27
N GLU A 109 4.18 -26.87 -0.93
CA GLU A 109 4.36 -27.55 -2.21
C GLU A 109 4.86 -26.57 -3.27
N ARG A 110 5.73 -27.06 -4.16
CA ARG A 110 6.25 -26.27 -5.27
C ARG A 110 5.09 -25.80 -6.16
N LEU A 111 4.89 -24.49 -6.24
CA LEU A 111 3.99 -23.91 -7.24
C LEU A 111 4.61 -23.98 -8.64
N PRO A 112 3.82 -24.26 -9.70
CA PRO A 112 4.31 -24.29 -11.08
C PRO A 112 4.65 -22.90 -11.64
N GLY A 113 4.34 -21.84 -10.89
CA GLY A 113 4.61 -20.44 -11.22
C GLY A 113 4.25 -19.55 -10.03
N PRO A 114 4.49 -18.23 -10.12
CA PRO A 114 4.24 -17.32 -9.01
C PRO A 114 2.76 -17.05 -8.77
N VAL A 115 2.44 -16.41 -7.65
CA VAL A 115 1.16 -15.78 -7.37
C VAL A 115 1.18 -14.37 -7.95
N ALA A 116 0.27 -14.06 -8.86
CA ALA A 116 0.06 -12.70 -9.32
C ALA A 116 -0.97 -11.99 -8.45
N TYR A 117 -0.55 -10.94 -7.75
CA TYR A 117 -1.36 -10.18 -6.81
C TYR A 117 -1.70 -8.80 -7.38
N PHE A 118 -2.94 -8.62 -7.81
CA PHE A 118 -3.40 -7.38 -8.42
C PHE A 118 -4.10 -6.51 -7.38
N SER A 119 -3.68 -5.25 -7.29
CA SER A 119 -4.27 -4.27 -6.37
C SER A 119 -4.23 -2.87 -6.99
N MET A 120 -5.27 -2.08 -6.73
CA MET A 120 -5.30 -0.66 -7.12
C MET A 120 -4.32 0.20 -6.29
N GLU A 121 -3.93 -0.29 -5.11
CA GLU A 121 -3.10 0.46 -4.16
C GLU A 121 -2.04 -0.44 -3.51
N PHE A 122 -0.87 0.13 -3.21
CA PHE A 122 0.19 -0.51 -2.44
C PHE A 122 0.80 0.45 -1.41
N GLY A 123 0.53 0.20 -0.13
CA GLY A 123 1.03 0.99 1.00
C GLY A 123 2.38 0.46 1.48
N LEU A 124 3.45 0.83 0.77
CA LEU A 124 4.80 0.30 1.01
C LEU A 124 5.60 1.19 1.95
N HIS A 125 5.78 2.46 1.56
CA HIS A 125 6.47 3.50 2.28
C HIS A 125 6.03 4.88 1.76
N GLU A 126 6.19 5.96 2.53
CA GLU A 126 5.77 7.31 2.11
C GLU A 126 6.57 7.90 0.93
N SER A 127 7.72 7.31 0.62
CA SER A 127 8.50 7.61 -0.59
C SER A 127 7.78 7.23 -1.88
N LEU A 128 6.75 6.36 -1.82
CA LEU A 128 5.96 5.96 -2.97
C LEU A 128 4.46 6.13 -2.69
N GLY A 129 3.89 7.23 -3.21
CA GLY A 129 2.54 7.70 -2.90
C GLY A 129 1.38 6.94 -3.56
N VAL A 130 1.47 5.62 -3.73
CA VAL A 130 0.50 4.80 -4.50
C VAL A 130 -0.59 4.13 -3.63
N TYR A 131 -1.00 4.78 -2.54
CA TYR A 131 -2.06 4.32 -1.66
C TYR A 131 -2.77 5.47 -0.93
N SER A 132 -3.92 5.16 -0.34
CA SER A 132 -4.81 6.09 0.36
C SER A 132 -5.32 5.56 1.71
N GLY A 133 -5.35 4.24 1.91
CA GLY A 133 -5.96 3.65 3.10
C GLY A 133 -5.62 2.18 3.35
N GLY A 134 -6.49 1.52 4.11
CA GLY A 134 -6.25 0.16 4.63
C GLY A 134 -6.10 -0.92 3.57
N LEU A 135 -6.78 -0.81 2.42
CA LEU A 135 -6.63 -1.74 1.29
C LEU A 135 -5.19 -1.75 0.78
N GLY A 136 -4.62 -0.56 0.54
CA GLY A 136 -3.24 -0.41 0.11
C GLY A 136 -2.24 -0.84 1.18
N VAL A 137 -2.45 -0.44 2.45
CA VAL A 137 -1.59 -0.88 3.57
C VAL A 137 -1.53 -2.41 3.66
N LEU A 138 -2.69 -3.08 3.55
CA LEU A 138 -2.73 -4.54 3.54
C LEU A 138 -1.99 -5.13 2.34
N ALA A 139 -2.18 -4.59 1.14
CA ALA A 139 -1.45 -5.03 -0.06
C ALA A 139 0.07 -4.89 0.11
N GLY A 140 0.53 -3.80 0.74
CA GLY A 140 1.94 -3.61 1.07
C GLY A 140 2.45 -4.61 2.09
N ASP A 141 1.69 -4.84 3.16
CA ASP A 141 2.03 -5.81 4.20
C ASP A 141 2.03 -7.26 3.67
N HIS A 142 1.12 -7.60 2.74
CA HIS A 142 1.16 -8.87 2.02
C HIS A 142 2.46 -9.03 1.21
N CYS A 143 2.91 -7.98 0.50
CA CYS A 143 4.15 -8.05 -0.26
C CYS A 143 5.37 -8.23 0.65
N LYS A 144 5.43 -7.50 1.77
CA LYS A 144 6.51 -7.62 2.76
C LYS A 144 6.53 -9.01 3.41
N ALA A 145 5.38 -9.48 3.88
CA ALA A 145 5.26 -10.82 4.46
C ALA A 145 5.53 -11.94 3.45
N ALA A 146 5.10 -11.79 2.19
CA ALA A 146 5.43 -12.72 1.12
C ALA A 146 6.94 -12.77 0.86
N SER A 147 7.60 -11.62 0.86
CA SER A 147 9.06 -11.53 0.79
C SER A 147 9.73 -12.24 1.98
N ASP A 148 9.22 -12.04 3.19
CA ASP A 148 9.78 -12.66 4.38
C ASP A 148 9.61 -14.17 4.44
N LEU A 149 8.47 -14.66 3.98
CA LEU A 149 8.16 -16.09 3.93
C LEU A 149 8.74 -16.77 2.69
N GLY A 150 9.23 -16.01 1.70
CA GLY A 150 9.71 -16.55 0.42
C GLY A 150 8.59 -17.06 -0.48
N VAL A 151 7.38 -16.51 -0.37
CA VAL A 151 6.27 -16.82 -1.27
C VAL A 151 6.57 -16.19 -2.63
N PRO A 152 6.50 -16.95 -3.75
CA PRO A 152 6.81 -16.42 -5.08
C PRO A 152 5.68 -15.51 -5.55
N LEU A 153 5.69 -14.25 -5.12
CA LEU A 153 4.63 -13.27 -5.41
C LEU A 153 5.14 -12.19 -6.35
N VAL A 154 4.32 -11.84 -7.35
CA VAL A 154 4.51 -10.66 -8.21
C VAL A 154 3.28 -9.77 -8.09
N GLY A 155 3.50 -8.50 -7.73
CA GLY A 155 2.43 -7.50 -7.65
C GLY A 155 2.14 -6.86 -9.00
N ALA A 156 0.90 -6.42 -9.23
CA ALA A 156 0.53 -5.57 -10.34
C ALA A 156 -0.36 -4.40 -9.86
N GLY A 157 -0.01 -3.18 -10.23
CA GLY A 157 -0.68 -1.94 -9.84
C GLY A 157 -0.50 -0.82 -10.87
N LEU A 158 -0.94 0.39 -10.51
CA LEU A 158 -0.74 1.61 -11.29
C LEU A 158 0.29 2.51 -10.59
N LEU A 159 1.09 3.24 -11.38
CA LEU A 159 2.01 4.26 -10.89
C LEU A 159 1.37 5.64 -11.05
N TYR A 160 0.98 6.27 -9.94
CA TYR A 160 0.23 7.52 -9.99
C TYR A 160 1.14 8.75 -9.97
N ARG A 161 1.01 9.62 -10.99
CA ARG A 161 1.78 10.88 -11.10
C ARG A 161 1.64 11.78 -9.87
N SER A 162 0.44 11.84 -9.29
CA SER A 162 0.16 12.63 -8.08
C SER A 162 -0.12 11.82 -6.82
N GLY A 163 -0.11 10.48 -6.91
CA GLY A 163 -0.58 9.64 -5.81
C GLY A 163 -2.05 9.93 -5.47
N TYR A 164 -2.38 9.95 -4.17
CA TYR A 164 -3.69 10.41 -3.69
C TYR A 164 -3.74 11.93 -3.51
N PHE A 165 -3.47 12.43 -2.30
CA PHE A 165 -3.16 13.83 -2.04
C PHE A 165 -2.41 13.96 -0.71
N ARG A 166 -1.61 15.03 -0.59
CA ARG A 166 -1.04 15.49 0.67
C ARG A 166 -2.03 16.44 1.34
N GLN A 167 -2.34 16.15 2.60
CA GLN A 167 -3.30 16.92 3.37
C GLN A 167 -2.56 18.06 4.08
N THR A 168 -3.15 19.24 4.04
CA THR A 168 -2.87 20.31 5.01
C THR A 168 -4.19 20.83 5.54
N VAL A 169 -4.19 21.34 6.77
CA VAL A 169 -5.34 22.05 7.34
C VAL A 169 -4.95 23.51 7.48
N ASP A 170 -5.76 24.41 6.94
CA ASP A 170 -5.55 25.85 7.05
C ASP A 170 -5.96 26.39 8.43
N ALA A 171 -5.78 27.70 8.64
CA ALA A 171 -6.05 28.35 9.92
C ALA A 171 -7.54 28.32 10.29
N ASP A 172 -8.44 28.16 9.32
CA ASP A 172 -9.90 28.09 9.52
C ASP A 172 -10.40 26.64 9.71
N GLY A 173 -9.48 25.67 9.69
CA GLY A 173 -9.75 24.25 9.88
C GLY A 173 -10.18 23.51 8.61
N TYR A 174 -10.14 24.12 7.43
CA TYR A 174 -10.51 23.41 6.20
C TYR A 174 -9.38 22.52 5.71
N GLN A 175 -9.77 21.33 5.26
CA GLN A 175 -8.85 20.39 4.62
C GLN A 175 -8.51 20.88 3.21
N GLN A 176 -7.23 21.12 2.96
CA GLN A 176 -6.67 21.40 1.65
C GLN A 176 -6.10 20.12 1.02
N HIS A 177 -6.25 19.99 -0.31
CA HIS A 177 -5.76 18.85 -1.07
C HIS A 177 -4.60 19.30 -1.97
N ILE A 178 -3.37 18.98 -1.56
CA ILE A 178 -2.18 19.25 -2.36
C ILE A 178 -1.87 18.00 -3.16
N TYR A 179 -1.85 18.11 -4.49
CA TYR A 179 -1.50 17.03 -5.41
C TYR A 179 -0.05 17.22 -5.84
N PRO A 180 0.90 16.41 -5.35
CA PRO A 180 2.27 16.45 -5.82
C PRO A 180 2.36 16.13 -7.30
N ASP A 181 3.44 16.58 -7.94
CA ASP A 181 3.83 16.13 -9.27
C ASP A 181 5.10 15.29 -9.12
N TYR A 182 4.96 13.97 -9.06
CA TYR A 182 6.08 13.08 -8.81
C TYR A 182 6.91 12.85 -10.07
N ASP A 183 8.20 13.11 -9.96
CA ASP A 183 9.20 12.66 -10.93
C ASP A 183 9.59 11.22 -10.62
N PHE A 184 9.15 10.28 -11.47
CA PHE A 184 9.41 8.85 -11.28
C PHE A 184 10.90 8.49 -11.32
N ALA A 185 11.75 9.28 -11.98
CA ALA A 185 13.20 9.07 -11.95
C ALA A 185 13.81 9.27 -10.56
N ARG A 186 13.08 9.95 -9.65
CA ARG A 186 13.49 10.23 -8.27
C ARG A 186 12.78 9.32 -7.25
N LEU A 187 11.99 8.37 -7.70
CA LEU A 187 11.28 7.42 -6.84
C LEU A 187 12.01 6.08 -6.80
N PRO A 188 11.75 5.21 -5.79
CA PRO A 188 12.30 3.85 -5.73
C PRO A 188 11.60 2.90 -6.73
N VAL A 189 11.57 3.31 -8.00
CA VAL A 189 11.07 2.52 -9.13
C VAL A 189 12.03 2.62 -10.31
N LEU A 190 12.10 1.57 -11.10
CA LEU A 190 12.92 1.52 -12.32
C LEU A 190 12.08 1.04 -13.50
N PRO A 191 12.25 1.59 -14.71
CA PRO A 191 11.51 1.12 -15.88
C PRO A 191 11.95 -0.29 -16.23
N VAL A 192 10.97 -1.13 -16.55
CA VAL A 192 11.20 -2.52 -16.94
C VAL A 192 11.78 -2.56 -18.34
N GLN A 193 12.79 -3.39 -18.54
CA GLN A 193 13.42 -3.58 -19.84
C GLN A 193 12.61 -4.57 -20.68
N ALA A 194 12.31 -4.22 -21.93
CA ALA A 194 11.70 -5.14 -22.88
C ALA A 194 12.72 -6.19 -23.37
N ALA A 195 12.24 -7.37 -23.77
CA ALA A 195 13.08 -8.43 -24.32
C ALA A 195 13.86 -8.00 -25.58
N ALA A 196 13.31 -7.08 -26.37
CA ALA A 196 13.95 -6.50 -27.56
C ALA A 196 14.90 -5.32 -27.24
N GLY A 197 15.09 -4.98 -25.96
CA GLY A 197 15.76 -3.76 -25.52
C GLY A 197 14.80 -2.56 -25.40
N GLY A 198 15.24 -1.53 -24.68
CA GLY A 198 14.42 -0.36 -24.37
C GLY A 198 13.38 -0.60 -23.27
N ILE A 199 12.52 0.39 -23.04
CA ILE A 199 11.49 0.36 -22.00
C ILE A 199 10.31 -0.51 -22.46
N LEU A 200 9.84 -1.41 -21.60
CA LEU A 200 8.67 -2.22 -21.85
C LEU A 200 7.39 -1.36 -21.83
N THR A 201 6.67 -1.37 -22.94
CA THR A 201 5.33 -0.81 -23.06
C THR A 201 4.32 -1.89 -23.42
N VAL A 202 3.11 -1.82 -22.85
CA VAL A 202 2.01 -2.72 -23.19
C VAL A 202 0.83 -1.94 -23.76
N PRO A 203 0.21 -2.40 -24.86
CA PRO A 203 -0.98 -1.77 -25.43
C PRO A 203 -2.24 -2.20 -24.68
N ILE A 204 -3.22 -1.31 -24.55
CA ILE A 204 -4.56 -1.57 -24.02
C ILE A 204 -5.58 -0.98 -25.00
N ASP A 205 -6.47 -1.83 -25.49
CA ASP A 205 -7.49 -1.45 -26.46
C ASP A 205 -8.65 -0.77 -25.74
N LEU A 206 -8.90 0.50 -26.05
CA LEU A 206 -10.03 1.30 -25.57
C LEU A 206 -10.93 1.68 -26.76
N PRO A 207 -12.14 2.21 -26.55
CA PRO A 207 -13.01 2.64 -27.64
C PRO A 207 -12.32 3.63 -28.58
N GLY A 208 -12.13 3.19 -29.84
CA GLY A 208 -11.56 4.00 -30.92
C GLY A 208 -10.05 4.27 -30.84
N ARG A 209 -9.32 3.71 -29.86
CA ARG A 209 -7.89 4.01 -29.66
C ARG A 209 -7.16 2.93 -28.88
N VAL A 210 -5.82 2.97 -28.93
CA VAL A 210 -4.95 2.09 -28.14
C VAL A 210 -4.14 2.95 -27.18
N VAL A 211 -4.29 2.71 -25.88
CA VAL A 211 -3.49 3.35 -24.83
C VAL A 211 -2.26 2.50 -24.56
N GLN A 212 -1.09 3.13 -24.50
CA GLN A 212 0.18 2.48 -24.21
C GLN A 212 0.55 2.73 -22.76
N ALA A 213 0.87 1.67 -22.01
CA ALA A 213 1.35 1.80 -20.63
C ALA A 213 2.81 1.38 -20.54
N VAL A 214 3.68 2.26 -20.05
CA VAL A 214 5.04 1.89 -19.62
C VAL A 214 4.94 1.05 -18.36
N VAL A 215 5.79 0.02 -18.27
CA VAL A 215 5.89 -0.84 -17.09
C VAL A 215 7.10 -0.42 -16.25
N TRP A 216 6.84 -0.11 -14.99
CA TRP A 216 7.84 0.18 -13.96
C TRP A 216 7.91 -0.96 -12.95
N LYS A 217 9.04 -1.10 -12.25
CA LYS A 217 9.25 -2.06 -11.16
C LYS A 217 9.52 -1.31 -9.86
N ALA A 218 8.71 -1.57 -8.84
CA ALA A 218 9.08 -1.34 -7.45
C ALA A 218 9.53 -2.69 -6.84
N GLN A 219 10.68 -2.72 -6.16
CA GLN A 219 11.17 -3.92 -5.50
C GLN A 219 10.84 -3.87 -4.00
N VAL A 220 10.22 -4.93 -3.48
CA VAL A 220 9.85 -5.07 -2.06
C VAL A 220 10.51 -6.34 -1.52
N GLY A 221 11.77 -6.24 -1.12
CA GLY A 221 12.57 -7.40 -0.76
C GLY A 221 12.68 -8.36 -1.95
N LEU A 222 12.07 -9.54 -1.86
CA LEU A 222 12.02 -10.55 -2.92
C LEU A 222 10.83 -10.39 -3.88
N VAL A 223 9.86 -9.51 -3.57
CA VAL A 223 8.63 -9.34 -4.34
C VAL A 223 8.76 -8.17 -5.31
N PRO A 224 8.79 -8.40 -6.63
CA PRO A 224 8.66 -7.32 -7.62
C PRO A 224 7.19 -6.92 -7.78
N ILE A 225 6.94 -5.61 -7.89
CA ILE A 225 5.61 -5.06 -8.22
C ILE A 225 5.73 -4.33 -9.55
N LEU A 226 4.95 -4.76 -10.54
CA LEU A 226 4.80 -4.10 -11.83
C LEU A 226 3.80 -2.94 -11.68
N MET A 227 4.24 -1.72 -12.00
CA MET A 227 3.41 -0.52 -11.91
C MET A 227 3.27 0.09 -13.30
N LEU A 228 2.02 0.27 -13.74
CA LEU A 228 1.70 0.75 -15.08
C LEU A 228 1.54 2.27 -15.09
N ASP A 229 2.08 2.90 -16.12
CA ASP A 229 2.06 4.35 -16.32
C ASP A 229 1.62 4.72 -17.74
N THR A 230 0.56 5.52 -17.86
CA THR A 230 0.02 6.04 -19.12
C THR A 230 0.46 7.47 -19.42
N ASP A 231 1.15 8.16 -18.51
CA ASP A 231 1.59 9.56 -18.71
C ASP A 231 2.84 9.63 -19.59
N ILE A 232 2.68 9.23 -20.85
CA ILE A 232 3.75 9.17 -21.84
C ILE A 232 3.37 9.91 -23.12
N PRO A 233 4.36 10.47 -23.84
CA PRO A 233 4.11 11.22 -25.08
C PRO A 233 3.38 10.44 -26.18
N LEU A 234 3.48 9.10 -26.16
CA LEU A 234 2.85 8.21 -27.13
C LEU A 234 1.31 8.19 -27.03
N ASN A 235 0.76 8.56 -25.87
CA ASN A 235 -0.68 8.62 -25.66
C ASN A 235 -1.25 10.01 -25.97
N ASP A 236 -2.52 10.02 -26.37
CA ASP A 236 -3.32 11.23 -26.46
C ASP A 236 -3.32 11.96 -25.09
N PRO A 237 -3.23 13.30 -25.06
CA PRO A 237 -3.27 14.07 -23.82
C PRO A 237 -4.46 13.75 -22.90
N ALA A 238 -5.59 13.30 -23.44
CA ALA A 238 -6.76 12.91 -22.66
C ALA A 238 -6.62 11.55 -21.93
N ASP A 239 -5.71 10.67 -22.40
CA ASP A 239 -5.48 9.35 -21.81
C ASP A 239 -4.34 9.34 -20.78
N ARG A 240 -3.41 10.29 -20.87
CA ARG A 240 -2.30 10.40 -19.91
C ARG A 240 -2.77 10.47 -18.44
N PRO A 241 -3.86 11.20 -18.10
CA PRO A 241 -4.37 11.26 -16.74
C PRO A 241 -5.00 9.97 -16.20
N ILE A 242 -5.08 8.88 -16.98
CA ILE A 242 -5.53 7.57 -16.47
C ILE A 242 -4.66 7.18 -15.26
N THR A 243 -3.35 7.33 -15.33
CA THR A 243 -2.43 7.14 -14.18
C THR A 243 -2.08 8.45 -13.47
N GLY A 244 -2.91 9.49 -13.60
CA GLY A 244 -2.67 10.78 -12.98
C GLY A 244 -2.81 10.75 -11.46
N MET A 245 -3.96 10.27 -10.96
CA MET A 245 -4.25 10.25 -9.52
C MET A 245 -5.05 9.02 -9.09
N LEU A 246 -4.84 8.62 -7.83
CA LEU A 246 -5.59 7.54 -7.19
C LEU A 246 -7.01 8.03 -6.83
N TYR A 247 -8.02 7.25 -7.23
CA TYR A 247 -9.46 7.56 -7.03
C TYR A 247 -9.91 8.88 -7.69
N VAL A 248 -9.87 8.91 -9.03
CA VAL A 248 -10.47 9.96 -9.85
C VAL A 248 -11.98 10.07 -9.62
N ARG A 249 -12.53 11.28 -9.77
CA ARG A 249 -13.99 11.51 -9.62
C ARG A 249 -14.80 11.04 -10.82
N GLY A 250 -14.22 11.03 -12.03
CA GLY A 250 -14.91 10.68 -13.26
C GLY A 250 -15.09 9.16 -13.41
N ARG A 251 -16.34 8.70 -13.58
CA ARG A 251 -16.68 7.27 -13.74
C ARG A 251 -15.98 6.64 -14.95
N GLU A 252 -16.01 7.31 -16.10
CA GLU A 252 -15.37 6.77 -17.31
C GLU A 252 -13.85 6.68 -17.16
N MET A 253 -13.20 7.69 -16.59
CA MET A 253 -11.76 7.66 -16.27
C MET A 253 -11.44 6.55 -15.26
N ARG A 254 -12.32 6.30 -14.29
CA ARG A 254 -12.18 5.21 -13.33
C ARG A 254 -12.24 3.84 -14.01
N LEU A 255 -13.16 3.66 -14.95
CA LEU A 255 -13.23 2.44 -15.77
C LEU A 255 -11.94 2.25 -16.58
N CYS A 256 -11.40 3.32 -17.19
CA CYS A 256 -10.12 3.27 -17.89
C CYS A 256 -8.98 2.82 -16.97
N GLN A 257 -8.91 3.32 -15.73
CA GLN A 257 -7.91 2.88 -14.75
C GLN A 257 -7.98 1.38 -14.49
N GLU A 258 -9.18 0.86 -14.29
CA GLU A 258 -9.42 -0.55 -13.95
C GLU A 258 -9.13 -1.47 -15.15
N MET A 259 -9.41 -1.01 -16.37
CA MET A 259 -9.01 -1.69 -17.61
C MET A 259 -7.50 -1.66 -17.82
N VAL A 260 -6.84 -0.50 -17.65
CA VAL A 260 -5.38 -0.40 -17.77
C VAL A 260 -4.69 -1.32 -16.76
N LEU A 261 -5.16 -1.34 -15.51
CA LEU A 261 -4.63 -2.24 -14.49
C LEU A 261 -4.86 -3.71 -14.83
N GLY A 262 -6.12 -4.11 -15.08
CA GLY A 262 -6.47 -5.50 -15.33
C GLY A 262 -5.87 -6.05 -16.63
N VAL A 263 -6.08 -5.36 -17.75
CA VAL A 263 -5.60 -5.78 -19.08
C VAL A 263 -4.09 -5.56 -19.20
N GLY A 264 -3.61 -4.36 -18.87
CA GLY A 264 -2.20 -4.01 -18.96
C GLY A 264 -1.33 -4.87 -18.04
N GLY A 265 -1.80 -5.17 -16.82
CA GLY A 265 -1.04 -6.01 -15.89
C GLY A 265 -0.88 -7.45 -16.38
N VAL A 266 -1.94 -8.04 -16.97
CA VAL A 266 -1.85 -9.36 -17.62
C VAL A 266 -0.85 -9.32 -18.79
N ARG A 267 -0.96 -8.31 -19.68
CA ARG A 267 -0.07 -8.17 -20.83
C ARG A 267 1.38 -7.94 -20.40
N ALA A 268 1.63 -7.21 -19.33
CA ALA A 268 2.98 -6.98 -18.78
C ALA A 268 3.60 -8.28 -18.27
N LEU A 269 2.87 -9.07 -17.48
CA LEU A 269 3.33 -10.38 -17.02
C LEU A 269 3.68 -11.31 -18.19
N ARG A 270 2.85 -11.30 -19.25
CA ARG A 270 3.10 -12.11 -20.45
C ARG A 270 4.31 -11.67 -21.25
N ALA A 271 4.49 -10.37 -21.44
CA ALA A 271 5.66 -9.82 -22.13
C ALA A 271 6.98 -10.17 -21.41
N LEU A 272 6.91 -10.40 -20.09
CA LEU A 272 8.02 -10.82 -19.25
C LEU A 272 8.17 -12.34 -19.14
N GLY A 273 7.34 -13.12 -19.84
CA GLY A 273 7.36 -14.58 -19.75
C GLY A 273 6.89 -15.14 -18.40
N VAL A 274 6.28 -14.30 -17.55
CA VAL A 274 5.77 -14.73 -16.24
C VAL A 274 4.44 -15.45 -16.42
N ALA A 275 4.39 -16.71 -15.96
CA ALA A 275 3.21 -17.57 -16.00
C ALA A 275 2.70 -17.86 -14.57
N PRO A 276 1.81 -17.01 -14.01
CA PRO A 276 1.31 -17.20 -12.66
C PRO A 276 0.49 -18.48 -12.49
N ALA A 277 0.77 -19.20 -11.40
CA ALA A 277 -0.02 -20.34 -10.95
C ALA A 277 -1.36 -19.89 -10.36
N VAL A 278 -1.37 -18.77 -9.63
CA VAL A 278 -2.54 -18.20 -8.96
C VAL A 278 -2.70 -16.72 -9.34
N TRP A 279 -3.94 -16.29 -9.51
CA TRP A 279 -4.30 -14.91 -9.83
C TRP A 279 -5.21 -14.36 -8.73
N HIS A 280 -4.68 -13.46 -7.92
CA HIS A 280 -5.38 -12.88 -6.78
C HIS A 280 -5.89 -11.49 -7.13
N MET A 281 -7.22 -11.34 -7.07
CA MET A 281 -7.92 -10.07 -7.17
C MET A 281 -8.12 -9.46 -5.77
N ASN A 282 -7.40 -8.38 -5.47
CA ASN A 282 -7.58 -7.62 -4.23
C ASN A 282 -8.64 -6.52 -4.46
N GLU A 283 -9.89 -6.83 -4.11
CA GLU A 283 -11.09 -6.03 -4.43
C GLU A 283 -11.48 -6.03 -5.93
N GLY A 284 -12.73 -5.67 -6.24
CA GLY A 284 -13.29 -5.76 -7.60
C GLY A 284 -12.58 -4.93 -8.67
N HIS A 285 -11.81 -3.90 -8.29
CA HIS A 285 -11.13 -2.96 -9.20
C HIS A 285 -10.20 -3.61 -10.24
N VAL A 286 -9.77 -4.85 -9.99
CA VAL A 286 -8.83 -5.56 -10.85
C VAL A 286 -9.48 -6.69 -11.67
N ALA A 287 -10.81 -6.80 -11.64
CA ALA A 287 -11.56 -7.90 -12.25
C ALA A 287 -11.35 -8.04 -13.77
N PHE A 288 -11.02 -6.94 -14.48
CA PHE A 288 -10.71 -6.97 -15.90
C PHE A 288 -9.52 -7.87 -16.27
N GLN A 289 -8.64 -8.21 -15.33
CA GLN A 289 -7.60 -9.21 -15.56
C GLN A 289 -8.18 -10.56 -16.00
N GLY A 290 -9.36 -10.93 -15.48
CA GLY A 290 -9.99 -12.20 -15.81
C GLY A 290 -10.55 -12.21 -17.24
N LEU A 291 -11.05 -11.07 -17.70
CA LEU A 291 -11.52 -10.91 -19.09
C LEU A 291 -10.36 -10.99 -20.09
N GLU A 292 -9.22 -10.33 -19.82
CA GLU A 292 -8.03 -10.45 -20.69
C GLU A 292 -7.53 -11.90 -20.74
N ARG A 293 -7.49 -12.61 -19.60
CA ARG A 293 -7.12 -14.02 -19.55
C ARG A 293 -8.09 -14.93 -20.31
N ALA A 294 -9.39 -14.64 -20.26
CA ALA A 294 -10.39 -15.35 -21.06
C ALA A 294 -10.13 -15.16 -22.56
N ARG A 295 -9.84 -13.92 -22.97
CA ARG A 295 -9.49 -13.59 -24.36
C ARG A 295 -8.26 -14.34 -24.84
N GLU A 296 -7.20 -14.46 -24.03
CA GLU A 296 -6.01 -15.25 -24.39
C GLU A 296 -6.36 -16.71 -24.71
N ARG A 297 -7.27 -17.30 -23.94
CA ARG A 297 -7.74 -18.68 -24.15
C ARG A 297 -8.61 -18.83 -25.38
N VAL A 298 -9.54 -17.90 -25.61
CA VAL A 298 -10.38 -17.92 -26.81
C VAL A 298 -9.53 -17.81 -28.07
N ARG A 299 -8.50 -16.96 -28.07
CA ARG A 299 -7.54 -16.86 -29.18
C ARG A 299 -6.71 -18.14 -29.39
N ARG A 300 -6.60 -19.01 -28.39
CA ARG A 300 -5.97 -20.34 -28.50
C ARG A 300 -6.95 -21.44 -28.94
N GLY A 301 -8.22 -21.11 -29.16
CA GLY A 301 -9.23 -22.01 -29.67
C GLY A 301 -10.29 -22.46 -28.64
N ASP A 302 -10.20 -22.03 -27.37
CA ASP A 302 -11.23 -22.34 -26.38
C ASP A 302 -12.55 -21.58 -26.72
N GLY A 303 -13.71 -22.18 -26.47
CA GLY A 303 -14.96 -21.42 -26.42
C GLY A 303 -14.99 -20.50 -25.18
N LEU A 304 -15.69 -19.35 -25.23
CA LEU A 304 -15.72 -18.39 -24.11
C LEU A 304 -16.15 -19.03 -22.79
N SER A 305 -17.20 -19.86 -22.79
CA SER A 305 -17.66 -20.56 -21.58
C SER A 305 -16.57 -21.46 -20.97
N GLU A 306 -15.83 -22.18 -21.82
CA GLU A 306 -14.72 -23.05 -21.37
C GLU A 306 -13.55 -22.21 -20.87
N ALA A 307 -13.21 -21.11 -21.55
CA ALA A 307 -12.19 -20.17 -21.11
C ALA A 307 -12.48 -19.62 -19.70
N LEU A 308 -13.74 -19.21 -19.45
CA LEU A 308 -14.22 -18.73 -18.15
C LEU A 308 -14.17 -19.82 -17.06
N LYS A 309 -14.57 -21.06 -17.36
CA LYS A 309 -14.44 -22.18 -16.41
C LYS A 309 -12.99 -22.49 -16.10
N HIS A 310 -12.11 -22.43 -17.09
CA HIS A 310 -10.69 -22.70 -16.91
C HIS A 310 -9.98 -21.63 -16.07
N LEU A 311 -10.27 -20.35 -16.29
CA LEU A 311 -9.61 -19.27 -15.54
C LEU A 311 -10.04 -19.24 -14.07
N ALA A 312 -11.29 -19.62 -13.78
CA ALA A 312 -11.81 -19.66 -12.41
C ALA A 312 -10.99 -20.59 -11.52
N LYS A 313 -10.49 -21.71 -12.05
CA LYS A 313 -9.72 -22.75 -11.31
C LYS A 313 -8.51 -22.22 -10.56
N ASN A 314 -7.94 -21.09 -10.99
CA ASN A 314 -6.79 -20.49 -10.33
C ASN A 314 -6.94 -18.98 -10.10
N ALA A 315 -8.18 -18.49 -10.05
CA ALA A 315 -8.52 -17.13 -9.66
C ALA A 315 -9.10 -17.12 -8.24
N VAL A 316 -8.55 -16.23 -7.41
CA VAL A 316 -8.95 -15.98 -6.02
C VAL A 316 -9.38 -14.52 -5.89
N PHE A 317 -10.52 -14.28 -5.25
CA PHE A 317 -11.04 -12.94 -5.01
C PHE A 317 -11.19 -12.65 -3.52
N THR A 318 -10.63 -11.51 -3.07
CA THR A 318 -10.85 -11.00 -1.72
C THR A 318 -11.70 -9.74 -1.76
N THR A 319 -12.82 -9.77 -1.02
CA THR A 319 -13.72 -8.62 -0.84
C THR A 319 -13.42 -7.93 0.49
N HIS A 320 -13.31 -6.60 0.48
CA HIS A 320 -13.08 -5.78 1.69
C HIS A 320 -14.30 -4.96 2.09
N THR A 321 -15.29 -4.91 1.21
CA THR A 321 -16.45 -4.05 1.34
C THR A 321 -17.62 -4.78 2.03
N PRO A 322 -18.09 -4.31 3.21
CA PRO A 322 -19.17 -4.96 3.94
C PRO A 322 -20.57 -4.41 3.58
N VAL A 323 -20.68 -3.45 2.65
CA VAL A 323 -21.93 -2.77 2.31
C VAL A 323 -22.11 -2.62 0.80
N PRO A 324 -23.33 -2.76 0.25
CA PRO A 324 -23.57 -2.67 -1.20
C PRO A 324 -23.04 -1.38 -1.83
N ALA A 325 -23.28 -0.23 -1.19
CA ALA A 325 -22.89 1.10 -1.67
C ALA A 325 -21.37 1.33 -1.77
N GLY A 326 -20.55 0.46 -1.18
CA GLY A 326 -19.09 0.53 -1.32
C GLY A 326 -18.54 -0.23 -2.53
N ASN A 327 -19.37 -1.03 -3.22
CA ASN A 327 -18.94 -1.81 -4.38
C ASN A 327 -18.97 -0.96 -5.65
N GLU A 328 -17.99 -1.17 -6.51
CA GLU A 328 -17.79 -0.39 -7.71
C GLU A 328 -18.80 -0.78 -8.81
N THR A 329 -19.63 0.18 -9.26
CA THR A 329 -20.70 -0.07 -10.25
C THR A 329 -20.71 0.95 -11.39
N PHE A 330 -20.75 0.49 -12.63
CA PHE A 330 -20.80 1.32 -13.84
C PHE A 330 -22.16 1.22 -14.53
N ASP A 331 -22.49 2.26 -15.30
CA ASP A 331 -23.63 2.19 -16.21
C ASP A 331 -23.34 1.22 -17.36
N ARG A 332 -24.38 0.48 -17.77
CA ARG A 332 -24.25 -0.60 -18.76
C ARG A 332 -23.78 -0.10 -20.12
N GLU A 333 -24.21 1.09 -20.53
CA GLU A 333 -23.88 1.63 -21.86
C GLU A 333 -22.41 2.04 -21.96
N THR A 334 -21.85 2.63 -20.89
CA THR A 334 -20.41 2.89 -20.83
C THR A 334 -19.63 1.59 -20.87
N VAL A 335 -19.97 0.59 -20.07
CA VAL A 335 -19.25 -0.69 -20.10
C VAL A 335 -19.40 -1.40 -21.46
N ARG A 336 -20.59 -1.36 -22.08
CA ARG A 336 -20.83 -1.92 -23.42
C ARG A 336 -19.83 -1.36 -24.44
N ARG A 337 -19.70 -0.03 -24.47
CA ARG A 337 -18.77 0.68 -25.35
C ARG A 337 -17.32 0.26 -25.10
N TYR A 338 -16.91 0.20 -23.83
CA TYR A 338 -15.53 -0.16 -23.44
C TYR A 338 -15.19 -1.63 -23.62
N LEU A 339 -16.16 -2.54 -23.50
CA LEU A 339 -15.98 -3.96 -23.79
C LEU A 339 -16.10 -4.31 -25.28
N GLY A 340 -16.48 -3.37 -26.15
CA GLY A 340 -16.63 -3.60 -27.59
C GLY A 340 -15.42 -4.27 -28.29
N PRO A 341 -14.18 -3.81 -28.06
CA PRO A 341 -13.00 -4.48 -28.59
C PRO A 341 -12.84 -5.93 -28.06
N TRP A 342 -13.15 -6.13 -26.78
CA TRP A 342 -13.06 -7.45 -26.14
C TRP A 342 -14.12 -8.41 -26.68
N THR A 343 -15.38 -7.98 -26.82
CA THR A 343 -16.48 -8.81 -27.33
C THR A 343 -16.22 -9.27 -28.76
N HIS A 344 -15.69 -8.38 -29.61
CA HIS A 344 -15.24 -8.73 -30.95
C HIS A 344 -14.14 -9.80 -30.92
N ASP A 345 -13.12 -9.62 -30.07
CA ASP A 345 -12.00 -10.55 -29.96
C ASP A 345 -12.38 -11.95 -29.44
N VAL A 346 -13.42 -12.05 -28.59
CA VAL A 346 -13.88 -13.33 -28.04
C VAL A 346 -15.09 -13.92 -28.77
N GLY A 347 -15.60 -13.25 -29.82
CA GLY A 347 -16.79 -13.67 -30.55
C GLY A 347 -18.06 -13.73 -29.68
N SER A 348 -18.17 -12.85 -28.68
CA SER A 348 -19.33 -12.74 -27.79
C SER A 348 -20.22 -11.58 -28.22
N ASP A 349 -21.53 -11.71 -28.00
CA ASP A 349 -22.40 -10.53 -28.02
C ASP A 349 -22.18 -9.67 -26.76
N ALA A 350 -22.61 -8.41 -26.85
CA ALA A 350 -22.44 -7.43 -25.79
C ALA A 350 -23.27 -7.73 -24.54
N GLU A 351 -24.45 -8.32 -24.68
CA GLU A 351 -25.32 -8.64 -23.53
C GLU A 351 -24.73 -9.78 -22.70
N ALA A 352 -24.17 -10.80 -23.35
CA ALA A 352 -23.46 -11.88 -22.69
C ALA A 352 -22.23 -11.36 -21.91
N ALA A 353 -21.49 -10.40 -22.46
CA ALA A 353 -20.36 -9.78 -21.76
C ALA A 353 -20.81 -8.94 -20.56
N LEU A 354 -21.88 -8.14 -20.72
CA LEU A 354 -22.46 -7.36 -19.64
C LEU A 354 -23.06 -8.25 -18.53
N ALA A 355 -23.62 -9.41 -18.88
CA ALA A 355 -24.17 -10.37 -17.94
C ALA A 355 -23.11 -10.92 -16.97
N LEU A 356 -21.83 -10.95 -17.35
CA LEU A 356 -20.74 -11.36 -16.46
C LEU A 356 -20.61 -10.44 -15.24
N GLY A 357 -20.87 -9.15 -15.39
CA GLY A 357 -20.83 -8.17 -14.31
C GLY A 357 -22.21 -7.68 -13.86
N GLU A 358 -23.31 -8.24 -14.38
CA GLU A 358 -24.65 -7.70 -14.06
C GLU A 358 -24.99 -7.91 -12.58
N GLU A 359 -25.48 -6.83 -11.97
CA GLU A 359 -26.07 -6.81 -10.64
C GLU A 359 -27.01 -5.59 -10.52
N ASN A 360 -28.29 -5.84 -10.23
CA ASN A 360 -29.33 -4.82 -10.03
C ASN A 360 -29.39 -3.77 -11.16
N GLY A 361 -29.24 -4.20 -12.42
CA GLY A 361 -29.32 -3.32 -13.59
C GLY A 361 -28.06 -2.49 -13.87
N HIS A 362 -26.99 -2.67 -13.09
CA HIS A 362 -25.68 -2.06 -13.30
C HIS A 362 -24.62 -3.11 -13.63
N PHE A 363 -23.45 -2.65 -14.08
CA PHE A 363 -22.26 -3.50 -14.20
C PHE A 363 -21.41 -3.35 -12.94
N ASN A 364 -21.40 -4.38 -12.09
CA ASN A 364 -20.74 -4.41 -10.80
C ASN A 364 -19.45 -5.25 -10.87
N LEU A 365 -18.33 -4.64 -10.50
CA LEU A 365 -17.03 -5.31 -10.58
C LEU A 365 -16.83 -6.38 -9.51
N THR A 366 -17.47 -6.25 -8.35
CA THR A 366 -17.46 -7.31 -7.33
C THR A 366 -18.20 -8.54 -7.83
N ALA A 367 -19.37 -8.36 -8.46
CA ALA A 367 -20.11 -9.46 -9.08
C ALA A 367 -19.29 -10.12 -10.21
N LEU A 368 -18.62 -9.32 -11.05
CA LEU A 368 -17.70 -9.83 -12.06
C LEU A 368 -16.56 -10.66 -11.43
N ALA A 369 -15.86 -10.11 -10.42
CA ALA A 369 -14.76 -10.80 -9.76
C ALA A 369 -15.19 -12.12 -9.10
N ILE A 370 -16.37 -12.14 -8.48
CA ILE A 370 -16.99 -13.34 -7.90
C ILE A 370 -17.21 -14.40 -8.98
N ARG A 371 -17.86 -14.05 -10.09
CA ARG A 371 -18.17 -15.02 -11.17
C ARG A 371 -16.92 -15.53 -11.88
N LEU A 372 -15.83 -14.76 -11.88
CA LEU A 372 -14.54 -15.14 -12.46
C LEU A 372 -13.64 -15.94 -11.51
N SER A 373 -14.04 -16.17 -10.26
CA SER A 373 -13.18 -16.78 -9.23
C SER A 373 -13.73 -18.11 -8.72
N SER A 374 -12.85 -19.06 -8.41
CA SER A 374 -13.24 -20.31 -7.74
C SER A 374 -13.30 -20.19 -6.23
N SER A 375 -12.50 -19.27 -5.67
CA SER A 375 -12.45 -19.00 -4.24
C SER A 375 -12.70 -17.53 -3.97
N VAL A 376 -13.58 -17.27 -3.00
CA VAL A 376 -13.90 -15.92 -2.52
C VAL A 376 -13.75 -15.90 -1.01
N ASN A 377 -13.06 -14.89 -0.50
CA ASN A 377 -12.88 -14.71 0.94
C ASN A 377 -13.18 -13.27 1.39
N GLY A 378 -13.77 -13.16 2.57
CA GLY A 378 -13.77 -11.94 3.36
C GLY A 378 -12.48 -11.78 4.17
N VAL A 379 -12.39 -10.66 4.86
CA VAL A 379 -11.17 -10.21 5.57
C VAL A 379 -11.20 -10.43 7.09
N SER A 380 -12.28 -11.06 7.57
CA SER A 380 -12.47 -11.56 8.93
C SER A 380 -13.62 -12.56 8.94
N ARG A 381 -13.74 -13.36 10.00
CA ARG A 381 -14.84 -14.32 10.16
C ARG A 381 -16.23 -13.68 10.02
N ILE A 382 -16.46 -12.55 10.70
CA ILE A 382 -17.74 -11.83 10.63
C ILE A 382 -17.94 -11.25 9.22
N HIS A 383 -16.87 -10.72 8.61
CA HIS A 383 -16.95 -10.19 7.25
C HIS A 383 -17.32 -11.28 6.24
N GLY A 384 -16.75 -12.50 6.36
CA GLY A 384 -17.11 -13.63 5.51
C GLY A 384 -18.61 -13.99 5.60
N GLN A 385 -19.20 -13.92 6.79
CA GLN A 385 -20.64 -14.12 7.00
C GLN A 385 -21.48 -13.01 6.35
N VAL A 386 -21.11 -11.74 6.56
CA VAL A 386 -21.81 -10.59 5.97
C VAL A 386 -21.73 -10.60 4.44
N SER A 387 -20.54 -10.82 3.88
CA SER A 387 -20.33 -10.95 2.43
C SER A 387 -21.08 -12.15 1.85
N SER A 388 -21.10 -13.28 2.56
CA SER A 388 -21.89 -14.45 2.15
C SER A 388 -23.37 -14.13 2.08
N ALA A 389 -23.93 -13.42 3.07
CA ALA A 389 -25.33 -13.01 3.04
C ALA A 389 -25.63 -12.02 1.91
N MET A 390 -24.72 -11.08 1.65
CA MET A 390 -24.86 -10.05 0.62
C MET A 390 -24.83 -10.61 -0.81
N TRP A 391 -24.01 -11.62 -1.06
CA TRP A 391 -23.74 -12.14 -2.41
C TRP A 391 -24.32 -13.53 -2.68
N ARG A 392 -25.06 -14.12 -1.73
CA ARG A 392 -25.58 -15.50 -1.83
C ARG A 392 -26.34 -15.77 -3.13
N HIS A 393 -27.09 -14.78 -3.64
CA HIS A 393 -27.87 -14.91 -4.87
C HIS A 393 -27.03 -15.20 -6.12
N LEU A 394 -25.71 -14.95 -6.08
CA LEU A 394 -24.78 -15.33 -7.16
C LEU A 394 -24.44 -16.84 -7.16
N TRP A 395 -24.84 -17.59 -6.12
CA TRP A 395 -24.67 -19.04 -6.02
C TRP A 395 -25.99 -19.75 -5.67
N PRO A 396 -26.98 -19.78 -6.58
CA PRO A 396 -28.30 -20.37 -6.29
C PRO A 396 -28.22 -21.85 -5.90
N ASP A 397 -27.24 -22.57 -6.47
CA ASP A 397 -27.09 -24.02 -6.29
C ASP A 397 -26.18 -24.43 -5.12
N LYS A 398 -25.61 -23.47 -4.35
CA LYS A 398 -24.74 -23.79 -3.21
C LYS A 398 -25.47 -23.62 -1.87
N PRO A 399 -25.59 -24.69 -1.07
CA PRO A 399 -26.29 -24.63 0.22
C PRO A 399 -25.49 -23.85 1.30
N GLU A 400 -24.16 -23.95 1.30
CA GLU A 400 -23.25 -23.38 2.32
C GLU A 400 -22.82 -21.92 2.06
N SER A 401 -22.16 -21.31 3.06
CA SER A 401 -21.59 -19.95 3.03
C SER A 401 -20.62 -19.80 1.84
N PRO A 402 -20.98 -19.10 0.75
CA PRO A 402 -20.19 -19.10 -0.48
C PRO A 402 -18.90 -18.28 -0.38
N VAL A 403 -18.82 -17.39 0.63
CA VAL A 403 -17.64 -16.57 0.92
C VAL A 403 -17.01 -17.08 2.21
N SER A 404 -15.75 -17.52 2.11
CA SER A 404 -14.91 -17.92 3.24
C SER A 404 -14.30 -16.70 3.95
N TYR A 405 -13.28 -16.87 4.78
CA TYR A 405 -12.54 -15.76 5.36
C TYR A 405 -11.05 -16.07 5.53
N VAL A 406 -10.24 -15.03 5.37
CA VAL A 406 -8.85 -14.97 5.81
C VAL A 406 -8.75 -13.70 6.64
N THR A 407 -8.45 -13.83 7.94
CA THR A 407 -8.36 -12.65 8.82
C THR A 407 -7.13 -11.84 8.46
N ASN A 408 -7.30 -10.55 8.18
CA ASN A 408 -6.17 -9.67 7.87
C ASN A 408 -5.15 -9.66 9.01
N GLY A 409 -3.88 -9.63 8.63
CA GLY A 409 -2.74 -9.35 9.51
C GLY A 409 -2.06 -8.03 9.13
N VAL A 410 -1.01 -7.69 9.88
CA VAL A 410 -0.11 -6.58 9.56
C VAL A 410 1.33 -7.10 9.54
N HIS A 411 2.21 -6.43 8.80
CA HIS A 411 3.61 -6.82 8.73
C HIS A 411 4.35 -6.46 10.02
N THR A 412 4.60 -7.45 10.88
CA THR A 412 5.14 -7.27 12.23
C THR A 412 6.33 -6.31 12.32
N GLU A 413 7.35 -6.48 11.46
CA GLU A 413 8.57 -5.67 11.49
C GLU A 413 8.35 -4.22 11.02
N SER A 414 7.30 -3.94 10.24
CA SER A 414 6.90 -2.58 9.86
C SER A 414 6.26 -1.83 11.03
N TRP A 415 5.51 -2.53 11.88
CA TRP A 415 4.58 -1.92 12.83
C TRP A 415 5.06 -1.96 14.29
N ILE A 416 6.11 -2.73 14.58
CA ILE A 416 6.77 -2.72 15.89
C ILE A 416 7.76 -1.54 15.99
N GLY A 417 7.55 -0.69 16.99
CA GLY A 417 8.46 0.42 17.30
C GLY A 417 9.82 -0.07 17.85
N PRO A 418 10.90 0.70 17.68
CA PRO A 418 12.25 0.34 18.14
C PRO A 418 12.34 0.01 19.63
N GLU A 419 11.53 0.65 20.47
CA GLU A 419 11.50 0.40 21.91
C GLU A 419 10.92 -0.99 22.23
N MET A 420 9.82 -1.39 21.59
CA MET A 420 9.26 -2.75 21.72
C MET A 420 10.17 -3.80 21.10
N ARG A 421 10.79 -3.49 19.95
CA ARG A 421 11.79 -4.37 19.31
C ARG A 421 12.94 -4.67 20.27
N SER A 422 13.43 -3.65 20.98
CA SER A 422 14.50 -3.80 21.97
C SER A 422 14.05 -4.63 23.18
N LEU A 423 12.82 -4.41 23.65
CA LEU A 423 12.20 -5.20 24.72
C LEU A 423 12.12 -6.70 24.33
N TYR A 424 11.65 -7.00 23.11
CA TYR A 424 11.54 -8.37 22.61
C TYR A 424 12.90 -9.03 22.41
N ALA A 425 13.89 -8.30 21.88
CA ALA A 425 15.25 -8.80 21.76
C ALA A 425 15.86 -9.17 23.13
N HIS A 426 15.50 -8.44 24.19
CA HIS A 426 15.99 -8.69 25.54
C HIS A 426 15.28 -9.85 26.25
N HIS A 427 13.94 -9.91 26.19
CA HIS A 427 13.15 -10.86 26.98
C HIS A 427 12.75 -12.13 26.22
N LEU A 428 12.67 -12.09 24.90
CA LEU A 428 12.17 -13.21 24.10
C LEU A 428 13.32 -13.95 23.42
N ASP A 429 13.98 -13.28 22.48
CA ASP A 429 15.08 -13.80 21.67
C ASP A 429 15.74 -12.63 20.90
N PRO A 430 17.08 -12.48 20.88
CA PRO A 430 17.75 -11.45 20.08
C PRO A 430 17.43 -11.50 18.57
N ALA A 431 17.05 -12.67 18.06
CA ALA A 431 16.66 -12.95 16.69
C ALA A 431 15.14 -13.26 16.56
N TRP A 432 14.29 -12.74 17.45
CA TRP A 432 12.83 -12.98 17.46
C TRP A 432 12.14 -12.76 16.10
N GLU A 433 12.68 -11.86 15.28
CA GLU A 433 12.21 -11.55 13.91
C GLU A 433 12.34 -12.77 12.96
N GLN A 434 13.21 -13.72 13.27
CA GLN A 434 13.36 -14.98 12.53
C GLN A 434 12.39 -16.08 13.01
N HIS A 435 11.74 -15.85 14.16
CA HIS A 435 10.91 -16.82 14.87
C HIS A 435 9.46 -16.33 15.04
N LEU A 436 8.98 -15.45 14.16
CA LEU A 436 7.63 -14.86 14.25
C LEU A 436 6.48 -15.88 14.29
N LEU A 437 6.70 -17.10 13.79
CA LEU A 437 5.71 -18.18 13.77
C LEU A 437 5.78 -19.10 15.00
N ASP A 438 6.75 -18.88 15.90
CA ASP A 438 6.90 -19.66 17.12
C ASP A 438 5.90 -19.18 18.19
N GLY A 439 4.85 -19.96 18.42
CA GLY A 439 3.84 -19.68 19.43
C GLY A 439 4.38 -19.72 20.86
N ASP A 440 5.36 -20.57 21.15
CA ASP A 440 5.95 -20.70 22.49
C ASP A 440 6.82 -19.49 22.82
N MET A 441 7.52 -18.93 21.83
CA MET A 441 8.21 -17.65 21.97
C MET A 441 7.23 -16.53 22.33
N TRP A 442 6.10 -16.42 21.62
CA TRP A 442 5.11 -15.38 21.88
C TRP A 442 4.39 -15.56 23.22
N ALA A 443 4.21 -16.79 23.70
CA ALA A 443 3.66 -17.05 25.03
C ALA A 443 4.53 -16.44 26.15
N ARG A 444 5.85 -16.31 25.96
CA ARG A 444 6.76 -15.67 26.91
C ARG A 444 6.53 -14.17 27.08
N VAL A 445 5.77 -13.51 26.19
CA VAL A 445 5.40 -12.09 26.34
C VAL A 445 4.64 -11.86 27.64
N GLU A 446 3.82 -12.82 28.08
CA GLU A 446 3.06 -12.72 29.33
C GLU A 446 3.97 -12.73 30.58
N ALA A 447 5.22 -13.17 30.45
CA ALA A 447 6.20 -13.19 31.54
C ALA A 447 7.09 -11.94 31.59
N ILE A 448 6.96 -11.00 30.65
CA ILE A 448 7.72 -9.75 30.66
C ILE A 448 7.31 -8.94 31.90
N PRO A 449 8.27 -8.47 32.73
CA PRO A 449 7.94 -7.64 33.87
C PRO A 449 7.17 -6.38 33.47
N ASP A 450 6.06 -6.09 34.18
CA ASP A 450 5.21 -4.92 33.92
C ASP A 450 6.00 -3.60 33.87
N ALA A 451 7.05 -3.48 34.70
CA ALA A 451 7.91 -2.30 34.75
C ALA A 451 8.67 -2.06 33.44
N ASP A 452 9.16 -3.13 32.80
CA ASP A 452 9.94 -3.06 31.56
C ASP A 452 9.02 -2.77 30.37
N LEU A 453 7.87 -3.44 30.31
CA LEU A 453 6.83 -3.15 29.32
C LEU A 453 6.35 -1.70 29.43
N TRP A 454 6.11 -1.21 30.66
CA TRP A 454 5.69 0.16 30.90
C TRP A 454 6.77 1.19 30.53
N ALA A 455 8.05 0.87 30.77
CA ALA A 455 9.16 1.73 30.37
C ALA A 455 9.26 1.85 28.84
N ALA A 456 9.15 0.72 28.11
CA ALA A 456 9.13 0.71 26.64
C ALA A 456 7.92 1.49 26.07
N HIS A 457 6.75 1.34 26.67
CA HIS A 457 5.54 2.10 26.31
C HIS A 457 5.71 3.61 26.53
N ARG A 458 6.25 4.01 27.69
CA ARG A 458 6.53 5.42 28.00
C ARG A 458 7.51 6.04 27.03
N SER A 459 8.60 5.35 26.71
CA SER A 459 9.61 5.83 25.76
C SER A 459 9.01 6.04 24.36
N GLN A 460 8.18 5.11 23.88
CA GLN A 460 7.41 5.28 22.64
C GLN A 460 6.50 6.50 22.68
N LYS A 461 5.79 6.71 23.79
CA LYS A 461 4.90 7.85 23.94
C LYS A 461 5.66 9.17 23.92
N GLU A 462 6.84 9.24 24.53
CA GLU A 462 7.72 10.41 24.47
C GLU A 462 8.19 10.68 23.04
N ARG A 463 8.54 9.65 22.27
CA ARG A 463 8.86 9.79 20.84
C ARG A 463 7.67 10.29 20.02
N LEU A 464 6.46 9.76 20.26
CA LEU A 464 5.22 10.24 19.62
C LEU A 464 4.97 11.71 19.95
N ILE A 465 5.10 12.12 21.21
CA ILE A 465 4.87 13.52 21.62
C ILE A 465 5.87 14.45 20.94
N ARG A 466 7.15 14.06 20.82
CA ARG A 466 8.14 14.85 20.05
C ARG A 466 7.71 15.03 18.60
N PHE A 467 7.28 13.95 17.93
CA PHE A 467 6.76 14.01 16.57
C PHE A 467 5.53 14.93 16.45
N VAL A 468 4.58 14.83 17.38
CA VAL A 468 3.39 15.69 17.42
C VAL A 468 3.77 17.15 17.57
N ARG A 469 4.68 17.47 18.50
CA ARG A 469 5.16 18.84 18.74
C ARG A 469 5.83 19.42 17.50
N GLU A 470 6.65 18.64 16.82
CA GLU A 470 7.29 19.06 15.57
C GLU A 470 6.24 19.37 14.49
N ARG A 471 5.27 18.48 14.29
CA ARG A 471 4.18 18.67 13.31
C ARG A 471 3.32 19.89 13.62
N VAL A 472 2.91 20.07 14.88
CA VAL A 472 2.11 21.22 15.32
C VAL A 472 2.92 22.51 15.19
N ARG A 473 4.22 22.51 15.51
CA ARG A 473 5.10 23.66 15.31
C ARG A 473 5.21 24.03 13.83
N SER A 474 5.41 23.06 12.94
CA SER A 474 5.43 23.31 11.50
C SER A 474 4.10 23.83 10.97
N GLN A 475 2.97 23.31 11.49
CA GLN A 475 1.64 23.82 11.13
C GLN A 475 1.42 25.25 11.63
N GLY A 476 1.72 25.52 12.90
CA GLY A 476 1.61 26.85 13.48
C GLY A 476 2.46 27.90 12.77
N ALA A 477 3.68 27.54 12.35
CA ALA A 477 4.52 28.41 11.55
C ALA A 477 3.89 28.75 10.19
N ARG A 478 3.24 27.78 9.52
CA ARG A 478 2.49 28.03 8.28
C ARG A 478 1.25 28.89 8.50
N HIS A 479 0.65 28.84 9.70
CA HIS A 479 -0.49 29.67 10.09
C HIS A 479 -0.08 31.07 10.58
N GLY A 480 1.23 31.37 10.63
CA GLY A 480 1.74 32.69 11.00
C GLY A 480 1.86 32.94 12.50
N LEU A 481 1.90 31.89 13.34
CA LEU A 481 2.13 32.04 14.77
C LEU A 481 3.48 32.70 15.07
N SER A 482 3.50 33.56 16.09
CA SER A 482 4.71 34.24 16.53
C SER A 482 5.75 33.27 17.13
N PRO A 483 7.04 33.64 17.19
CA PRO A 483 8.06 32.81 17.83
C PRO A 483 7.74 32.44 19.30
N ASP A 484 7.08 33.32 20.05
CA ASP A 484 6.64 33.05 21.43
C ASP A 484 5.55 31.97 21.49
N GLU A 485 4.57 32.04 20.60
CA GLU A 485 3.50 31.03 20.52
C GLU A 485 4.06 29.67 20.08
N LEU A 486 5.02 29.65 19.16
CA LEU A 486 5.70 28.42 18.73
C LEU A 486 6.53 27.80 19.84
N ARG A 487 7.16 28.61 20.72
CA ARG A 487 7.82 28.10 21.94
C ARG A 487 6.83 27.41 22.87
N GLY A 488 5.59 27.92 22.95
CA GLY A 488 4.52 27.29 23.74
C GLY A 488 4.19 25.85 23.33
N VAL A 489 4.47 25.45 22.08
CA VAL A 489 4.26 24.08 21.60
C VAL A 489 5.17 23.07 22.32
N GLU A 490 6.30 23.51 22.90
CA GLU A 490 7.20 22.62 23.65
C GLU A 490 6.53 22.05 24.91
N GLY A 491 5.52 22.74 25.46
CA GLY A 491 4.71 22.24 26.58
C GLY A 491 3.50 21.39 26.17
N LEU A 492 3.27 21.20 24.87
CA LEU A 492 2.09 20.49 24.36
C LEU A 492 2.15 18.99 24.69
N LEU A 493 1.07 18.44 25.24
CA LEU A 493 0.92 17.05 25.69
C LEU A 493 1.87 16.64 26.83
N ASP A 494 1.34 15.92 27.82
CA ASP A 494 2.10 15.35 28.95
C ASP A 494 2.42 13.87 28.68
N PRO A 495 3.70 13.43 28.70
CA PRO A 495 4.06 12.02 28.53
C PRO A 495 3.51 11.10 29.62
N ARG A 496 3.16 11.63 30.79
CA ARG A 496 2.55 10.87 31.88
C ARG A 496 1.03 10.74 31.73
N ALA A 497 0.41 11.53 30.85
CA ALA A 497 -1.04 11.46 30.63
C ALA A 497 -1.46 10.17 29.92
N LEU A 498 -2.70 9.73 30.18
CA LEU A 498 -3.39 8.78 29.33
C LEU A 498 -3.61 9.44 27.97
N THR A 499 -3.04 8.86 26.92
CA THR A 499 -3.13 9.38 25.56
C THR A 499 -4.02 8.46 24.73
N ILE A 500 -5.09 9.00 24.17
CA ILE A 500 -6.04 8.27 23.34
C ILE A 500 -5.84 8.72 21.88
N GLY A 501 -5.50 7.78 20.99
CA GLY A 501 -5.28 8.05 19.57
C GLY A 501 -6.46 7.64 18.69
N PHE A 502 -6.82 8.47 17.71
CA PHE A 502 -7.71 8.11 16.60
C PHE A 502 -7.02 8.46 15.28
N ALA A 503 -6.46 7.47 14.60
CA ALA A 503 -5.74 7.65 13.33
C ALA A 503 -6.39 6.85 12.20
N ARG A 504 -7.48 7.38 11.61
CA ARG A 504 -8.24 6.70 10.54
C ARG A 504 -8.82 7.73 9.56
N ARG A 505 -9.07 7.32 8.31
CA ARG A 505 -9.86 8.13 7.34
C ARG A 505 -11.15 8.63 8.00
N PHE A 506 -11.46 9.91 7.82
CA PHE A 506 -12.72 10.51 8.26
C PHE A 506 -13.82 10.12 7.26
N ALA A 507 -14.82 9.41 7.77
CA ALA A 507 -16.03 9.01 7.08
C ALA A 507 -17.14 8.82 8.13
N THR A 508 -18.38 9.08 7.75
CA THR A 508 -19.55 9.08 8.66
C THR A 508 -19.68 7.78 9.45
N TYR A 509 -19.55 6.63 8.79
CA TYR A 509 -19.66 5.31 9.42
C TYR A 509 -18.55 4.99 10.43
N LYS A 510 -17.43 5.73 10.41
CA LYS A 510 -16.29 5.55 11.35
C LYS A 510 -16.45 6.30 12.67
N ARG A 511 -17.45 7.18 12.77
CA ARG A 511 -17.89 7.84 14.01
C ARG A 511 -16.74 8.54 14.78
N ALA A 512 -15.81 9.18 14.07
CA ALA A 512 -14.68 9.88 14.69
C ALA A 512 -15.13 10.95 15.71
N VAL A 513 -16.26 11.58 15.44
CA VAL A 513 -16.85 12.65 16.26
C VAL A 513 -17.75 12.14 17.39
N LEU A 514 -17.89 10.83 17.61
CA LEU A 514 -18.75 10.30 18.67
C LEU A 514 -18.34 10.80 20.05
N VAL A 515 -17.04 10.98 20.28
CA VAL A 515 -16.52 11.54 21.54
C VAL A 515 -16.87 13.02 21.72
N LEU A 516 -17.22 13.72 20.64
CA LEU A 516 -17.60 15.14 20.64
C LEU A 516 -19.11 15.34 20.86
N SER A 517 -19.91 14.26 20.97
CA SER A 517 -21.36 14.38 21.12
C SER A 517 -21.80 15.01 22.45
N ASP A 518 -20.93 14.99 23.46
CA ASP A 518 -21.13 15.58 24.78
C ASP A 518 -19.85 16.30 25.22
N LEU A 519 -19.71 17.56 24.79
CA LEU A 519 -18.52 18.38 25.03
C LEU A 519 -18.32 18.68 26.52
N GLU A 520 -19.40 18.86 27.29
CA GLU A 520 -19.31 19.10 28.73
C GLU A 520 -18.74 17.89 29.47
N ARG A 521 -19.18 16.68 29.10
CA ARG A 521 -18.59 15.45 29.63
C ARG A 521 -17.14 15.29 29.20
N LEU A 522 -16.82 15.57 27.94
CA LEU A 522 -15.45 15.50 27.45
C LEU A 522 -14.53 16.48 28.20
N ARG A 523 -14.98 17.71 28.43
CA ARG A 523 -14.26 18.74 29.20
C ARG A 523 -13.99 18.28 30.62
N LYS A 524 -14.99 17.72 31.31
CA LYS A 524 -14.81 17.15 32.65
C LYS A 524 -13.76 16.04 32.68
N LEU A 525 -13.64 15.24 31.63
CA LEU A 525 -12.65 14.15 31.54
C LEU A 525 -11.23 14.68 31.25
N LEU A 526 -11.07 15.55 30.25
CA LEU A 526 -9.74 16.01 29.80
C LEU A 526 -9.07 16.97 30.79
N PHE A 527 -9.88 17.69 31.57
CA PHE A 527 -9.41 18.67 32.57
C PHE A 527 -9.57 18.18 34.02
N ALA A 528 -9.84 16.88 34.24
CA ALA A 528 -9.90 16.33 35.60
C ALA A 528 -8.55 16.45 36.31
N GLU A 529 -8.54 17.07 37.49
CA GLU A 529 -7.34 17.16 38.33
C GLU A 529 -6.88 15.76 38.80
N GLY A 530 -5.56 15.55 38.84
CA GLY A 530 -4.94 14.30 39.25
C GLY A 530 -5.11 13.11 38.30
N ARG A 531 -5.87 13.26 37.20
CA ARG A 531 -6.14 12.20 36.21
C ARG A 531 -5.97 12.72 34.78
N PRO A 532 -4.73 13.00 34.35
CA PRO A 532 -4.50 13.65 33.06
C PRO A 532 -4.86 12.73 31.89
N VAL A 533 -5.77 13.20 31.03
CA VAL A 533 -6.17 12.55 29.78
C VAL A 533 -5.97 13.53 28.62
N GLN A 534 -5.49 13.03 27.48
CA GLN A 534 -5.31 13.79 26.26
C GLN A 534 -5.64 12.94 25.03
N MET A 535 -5.97 13.59 23.92
CA MET A 535 -6.41 12.93 22.70
C MET A 535 -5.63 13.44 21.47
N ILE A 536 -5.29 12.52 20.58
CA ILE A 536 -4.62 12.80 19.31
C ILE A 536 -5.46 12.23 18.18
N PHE A 537 -5.79 13.06 17.21
CA PHE A 537 -6.51 12.68 16.00
C PHE A 537 -5.63 12.86 14.78
N ALA A 538 -5.77 11.96 13.81
CA ALA A 538 -5.12 12.05 12.52
C ALA A 538 -5.99 11.39 11.45
N GLY A 539 -6.04 11.97 10.26
CA GLY A 539 -6.72 11.34 9.13
C GLY A 539 -7.22 12.32 8.08
N LYS A 540 -7.43 11.77 6.89
CA LYS A 540 -7.94 12.47 5.72
C LYS A 540 -9.42 12.20 5.53
N ALA A 541 -10.18 13.20 5.09
CA ALA A 541 -11.48 13.00 4.46
C ALA A 541 -11.32 12.89 2.94
N HIS A 542 -12.22 12.17 2.27
CA HIS A 542 -12.18 12.10 0.81
C HIS A 542 -12.56 13.46 0.20
N PRO A 543 -11.93 13.91 -0.91
CA PRO A 543 -12.22 15.24 -1.48
C PRO A 543 -13.69 15.47 -1.85
N ALA A 544 -14.43 14.40 -2.14
CA ALA A 544 -15.87 14.43 -2.42
C ALA A 544 -16.77 14.24 -1.18
N ASP A 545 -16.20 13.85 -0.04
CA ASP A 545 -16.92 13.65 1.23
C ASP A 545 -16.93 14.97 2.01
N ARG A 546 -18.00 15.76 1.84
CA ARG A 546 -18.14 17.07 2.50
C ARG A 546 -18.33 16.92 4.01
N GLU A 547 -19.16 15.97 4.44
CA GLU A 547 -19.41 15.72 5.86
C GLU A 547 -18.12 15.30 6.60
N GLY A 548 -17.31 14.44 5.99
CA GLY A 548 -16.01 14.06 6.51
C GLY A 548 -15.05 15.26 6.65
N GLN A 549 -15.07 16.21 5.71
CA GLN A 549 -14.27 17.44 5.77
C GLN A 549 -14.78 18.40 6.85
N ASP A 550 -16.09 18.52 7.02
CA ASP A 550 -16.70 19.32 8.07
C ASP A 550 -16.35 18.79 9.47
N PHE A 551 -16.28 17.46 9.64
CA PHE A 551 -15.81 16.86 10.89
C PHE A 551 -14.37 17.21 11.23
N ILE A 552 -13.47 17.22 10.22
CA ILE A 552 -12.09 17.65 10.42
C ILE A 552 -12.05 19.11 10.88
N ARG A 553 -12.85 19.97 10.24
CA ARG A 553 -12.93 21.38 10.60
C ARG A 553 -13.42 21.59 12.04
N GLN A 554 -14.52 20.96 12.42
CA GLN A 554 -15.05 21.05 13.79
C GLN A 554 -14.02 20.61 14.82
N LEU A 555 -13.38 19.46 14.57
CA LEU A 555 -12.35 18.91 15.44
C LEU A 555 -11.13 19.86 15.55
N PHE A 556 -10.68 20.41 14.43
CA PHE A 556 -9.58 21.38 14.42
C PHE A 556 -9.92 22.63 15.22
N LEU A 557 -11.11 23.22 15.04
CA LEU A 557 -11.51 24.41 15.82
C LEU A 557 -11.55 24.14 17.33
N LEU A 558 -11.96 22.94 17.75
CA LEU A 558 -11.89 22.51 19.15
C LEU A 558 -10.46 22.44 19.68
N THR A 559 -9.47 22.03 18.85
CA THR A 559 -8.04 22.04 19.23
C THR A 559 -7.49 23.45 19.48
N GLN A 560 -8.06 24.45 18.79
CA GLN A 560 -7.64 25.85 18.90
C GLN A 560 -8.37 26.60 20.03
N GLY A 561 -9.55 26.11 20.43
CA GLY A 561 -10.41 26.71 21.45
C GLY A 561 -10.37 25.99 22.80
N GLU A 562 -11.54 25.54 23.27
CA GLU A 562 -11.76 25.06 24.65
C GLU A 562 -10.94 23.83 25.05
N PHE A 563 -10.45 23.04 24.07
CA PHE A 563 -9.65 21.82 24.32
C PHE A 563 -8.16 22.00 24.00
N ARG A 564 -7.69 23.24 23.83
CA ARG A 564 -6.28 23.54 23.55
C ARG A 564 -5.36 22.87 24.57
N GLY A 565 -4.32 22.21 24.08
CA GLY A 565 -3.35 21.48 24.91
C GLY A 565 -3.80 20.10 25.40
N LYS A 566 -5.08 19.73 25.21
CA LYS A 566 -5.63 18.41 25.56
C LYS A 566 -6.03 17.60 24.33
N LEU A 567 -6.44 18.27 23.26
CA LEU A 567 -6.81 17.66 21.99
C LEU A 567 -5.88 18.19 20.89
N VAL A 568 -5.34 17.28 20.08
CA VAL A 568 -4.49 17.61 18.93
C VAL A 568 -5.03 16.95 17.67
N PHE A 569 -5.01 17.67 16.55
CA PHE A 569 -5.24 17.13 15.22
C PHE A 569 -3.95 17.25 14.41
N LEU A 570 -3.51 16.14 13.80
CA LEU A 570 -2.28 16.03 13.00
C LEU A 570 -2.55 16.11 11.50
#